data_AF-A0A4Y2IR27-F1
#
_entry.id   AF-A0A4Y2IR27-F1
#
_cell.length_a   1.000
_cell.length_b   1.000
_cell.length_c   1.000
_cell.angle_alpha   90.00
_cell.angle_beta   90.00
_cell.angle_gamma   90.00
#
_symmetry.space_group_name_H-M   'P 1'
#
loop_
_entity.id
_entity.type
_entity.pdbx_description
1 polymer ?
#
loop_
_entity_poly.entity_id
_entity_poly.type
_entity_poly.pdbx_seq_one_letter_code
_entity_poly.pdbx_strand_id
1 'polypeptide(L)'
;MSRKLNVGLSPQEFFYLYCESEKDHRSLTDYLDSESLEYYFIAPQAEKPTKVVVHGLDIDSSCDDIKEELTKKNYRVDKVHQFKKFRTKQLIPVFQVHLLPTENLKEIYKIDTLLHMIITIEPYRRKSIGQCYHCQAVSYVASKCKMTIKCVFCAEHHDSRTCPQKNIENPF
;
A
#
# COMPACT_ATOMS: atom_id res chain seq x y z
N MET A 1 14.28 28.48 -19.26
CA MET A 1 14.62 27.98 -17.90
C MET A 1 14.70 26.47 -17.98
N SER A 2 15.93 25.93 -17.93
CA SER A 2 16.20 24.51 -18.11
C SER A 2 15.73 23.73 -16.88
N ARG A 3 14.62 22.97 -17.01
CA ARG A 3 14.12 22.10 -15.95
C ARG A 3 15.03 20.87 -15.88
N LYS A 4 15.72 20.69 -14.74
CA LYS A 4 16.60 19.55 -14.51
C LYS A 4 15.75 18.37 -14.03
N LEU A 5 15.58 17.36 -14.88
CA LEU A 5 15.08 16.05 -14.47
C LEU A 5 16.25 15.26 -13.90
N ASN A 6 16.18 14.87 -12.63
CA ASN A 6 17.17 13.99 -12.04
C ASN A 6 16.83 12.55 -12.45
N VAL A 7 17.78 11.88 -13.11
CA VAL A 7 17.61 10.50 -13.60
C VAL A 7 18.48 9.57 -12.76
N GLY A 8 17.86 8.58 -12.12
CA GLY A 8 18.55 7.49 -11.42
C GLY A 8 18.49 6.19 -12.24
N LEU A 9 19.60 5.47 -12.31
CA LEU A 9 19.68 4.12 -12.90
C LEU A 9 19.49 3.07 -11.81
N SER A 10 18.64 2.07 -12.05
CA SER A 10 18.51 0.88 -11.21
C SER A 10 19.24 -0.32 -11.86
N PRO A 11 19.54 -1.39 -11.11
CA PRO A 11 20.05 -2.66 -11.66
C PRO A 11 19.07 -3.36 -12.63
N GLN A 12 17.83 -2.91 -12.71
CA GLN A 12 16.76 -3.35 -13.63
C GLN A 12 16.41 -2.23 -14.63
N GLU A 13 15.81 -2.60 -15.77
CA GLU A 13 15.48 -1.84 -17.00
C GLU A 13 14.57 -0.58 -16.83
N PHE A 14 14.63 0.13 -15.71
CA PHE A 14 13.81 1.32 -15.44
C PHE A 14 14.66 2.54 -15.12
N PHE A 15 14.21 3.70 -15.60
CA PHE A 15 14.72 5.02 -15.23
C PHE A 15 13.82 5.64 -14.15
N TYR A 16 14.43 6.19 -13.10
CA TYR A 16 13.70 6.99 -12.13
C TYR A 16 13.69 8.45 -12.55
N LEU A 17 12.50 9.03 -12.66
CA LEU A 17 12.32 10.47 -12.90
C LEU A 17 11.78 11.12 -11.63
N TYR A 18 12.51 12.09 -11.11
CA TYR A 18 12.07 12.88 -9.95
C TYR A 18 11.51 14.22 -10.41
N CYS A 19 10.30 14.54 -9.97
CA CYS A 19 9.66 15.84 -10.19
C CYS A 19 9.66 16.63 -8.89
N GLU A 20 10.05 17.91 -8.95
CA GLU A 20 10.08 18.81 -7.79
C GLU A 20 8.74 19.53 -7.56
N SER A 21 7.87 19.56 -8.56
CA SER A 21 6.60 20.29 -8.57
C SER A 21 5.46 19.42 -9.08
N GLU A 22 4.26 19.61 -8.53
CA GLU A 22 3.04 18.94 -9.00
C GLU A 22 2.72 19.30 -10.47
N LYS A 23 3.03 20.53 -10.89
CA LYS A 23 2.84 20.95 -12.29
C LYS A 23 3.75 20.17 -13.23
N ASP A 24 5.00 19.93 -12.82
CA ASP A 24 5.97 19.19 -13.63
C ASP A 24 5.60 17.71 -13.69
N HIS A 25 5.11 17.14 -12.59
CA HIS A 25 4.57 15.79 -12.56
C HIS A 25 3.41 15.64 -13.55
N ARG A 26 2.44 16.55 -13.55
CA ARG A 26 1.30 16.52 -14.49
C ARG A 26 1.75 16.64 -15.95
N SER A 27 2.62 17.61 -16.25
CA SER A 27 3.14 17.76 -17.62
C SER A 27 3.95 16.54 -18.08
N LEU A 28 4.70 15.90 -17.18
CA LEU A 28 5.41 14.66 -17.48
C LEU A 28 4.45 13.50 -17.73
N THR A 29 3.42 13.32 -16.90
CA THR A 29 2.43 12.25 -17.12
C THR A 29 1.67 12.42 -18.41
N ASP A 30 1.28 13.66 -18.73
CA ASP A 30 0.56 13.96 -19.96
C ASP A 30 1.42 13.63 -21.19
N TYR A 31 2.72 13.94 -21.13
CA TYR A 31 3.69 13.59 -22.17
C TYR A 31 3.91 12.07 -22.31
N LEU A 32 4.05 11.37 -21.18
CA LEU A 32 4.21 9.90 -21.19
C LEU A 32 2.97 9.21 -21.75
N ASP A 33 1.77 9.72 -21.41
CA ASP A 33 0.51 9.23 -21.93
C ASP A 33 0.35 9.55 -23.43
N SER A 34 0.76 10.73 -23.91
CA SER A 34 0.67 11.09 -25.32
C SER A 34 1.60 10.27 -26.21
N GLU A 35 2.80 9.96 -25.73
CA GLU A 35 3.77 9.10 -26.41
C GLU A 35 3.52 7.61 -26.17
N SER A 36 2.48 7.24 -25.40
CA SER A 36 2.13 5.86 -25.06
C SER A 36 3.29 5.04 -24.45
N LEU A 37 4.09 5.71 -23.61
CA LEU A 37 5.23 5.09 -22.92
C LEU A 37 4.78 4.35 -21.65
N GLU A 38 5.50 3.29 -21.29
CA GLU A 38 5.22 2.52 -20.08
C GLU A 38 5.86 3.16 -18.84
N TYR A 39 5.08 3.36 -17.78
CA TYR A 39 5.60 3.87 -16.51
C TYR A 39 4.75 3.42 -15.31
N TYR A 40 5.25 3.69 -14.11
CA TYR A 40 4.48 3.54 -12.88
C TYR A 40 4.85 4.61 -11.86
N PHE A 41 3.91 4.93 -10.98
CA PHE A 41 4.10 5.95 -9.95
C PHE A 41 4.67 5.37 -8.67
N ILE A 42 5.63 6.09 -8.08
CA ILE A 42 6.13 5.83 -6.73
C ILE A 42 5.64 6.96 -5.84
N ALA A 43 4.91 6.62 -4.77
CA ALA A 43 4.48 7.65 -3.81
C ALA A 43 5.71 8.24 -3.10
N PRO A 44 5.70 9.55 -2.80
CA PRO A 44 6.63 10.17 -1.87
C PRO A 44 6.62 9.40 -0.54
N GLN A 45 7.80 9.25 0.09
CA GLN A 45 7.88 8.59 1.40
C GLN A 45 7.07 9.32 2.48
N ALA A 46 6.94 10.64 2.36
CA ALA A 46 6.16 11.47 3.28
C ALA A 46 4.67 11.10 3.34
N GLU A 47 4.13 10.47 2.29
CA GLU A 47 2.72 10.06 2.23
C GLU A 47 2.50 8.63 2.73
N LYS A 48 3.56 7.85 2.97
CA LYS A 48 3.42 6.43 3.28
C LYS A 48 3.06 6.24 4.76
N PRO A 49 1.85 5.75 5.10
CA PRO A 49 1.50 5.50 6.48
C PRO A 49 2.32 4.34 7.04
N THR A 50 2.74 4.49 8.29
CA THR A 50 3.32 3.41 9.09
C THR A 50 2.20 2.52 9.59
N LYS A 51 2.30 1.22 9.31
CA LYS A 51 1.28 0.25 9.67
C LYS A 51 1.73 -0.52 10.89
N VAL A 52 0.88 -0.53 11.91
CA VAL A 52 1.09 -1.30 13.14
C VAL A 52 -0.07 -2.25 13.36
N VAL A 53 0.16 -3.31 14.12
CA VAL A 53 -0.83 -4.29 14.53
C VAL A 53 -0.95 -4.21 16.05
N VAL A 54 -2.20 -4.11 16.53
CA VAL A 54 -2.53 -4.06 17.95
C VAL A 54 -3.21 -5.38 18.33
N HIS A 55 -2.63 -6.02 19.34
CA HIS A 55 -3.13 -7.24 19.99
C HIS A 55 -3.61 -6.92 21.41
N GLY A 56 -4.49 -7.77 21.96
CA GLY A 56 -4.95 -7.64 23.36
C GLY A 56 -6.23 -6.81 23.57
N LEU A 57 -6.81 -6.29 22.48
CA LEU A 57 -8.12 -5.63 22.50
C LEU A 57 -9.26 -6.65 22.34
N ASP A 58 -10.43 -6.35 22.91
CA ASP A 58 -11.61 -7.18 22.73
C ASP A 58 -12.12 -7.17 21.29
N ILE A 59 -12.77 -8.26 20.89
CA ILE A 59 -13.35 -8.42 19.55
C ILE A 59 -14.42 -7.37 19.24
N ASP A 60 -15.12 -6.89 20.25
CA ASP A 60 -16.20 -5.89 20.14
C ASP A 60 -15.68 -4.45 20.27
N SER A 61 -14.36 -4.26 20.42
CA SER A 61 -13.75 -2.93 20.50
C SER A 61 -14.01 -2.12 19.21
N SER A 62 -14.53 -0.91 19.36
CA SER A 62 -14.81 -0.02 18.23
C SER A 62 -13.52 0.48 17.59
N CYS A 63 -13.47 0.46 16.25
CA CYS A 63 -12.38 1.08 15.50
C CYS A 63 -12.30 2.60 15.71
N ASP A 64 -13.44 3.24 15.99
CA ASP A 64 -13.50 4.69 16.23
C ASP A 64 -12.93 5.04 17.61
N ASP A 65 -13.22 4.25 18.64
CA ASP A 65 -12.68 4.47 19.99
C ASP A 65 -11.15 4.33 20.00
N ILE A 66 -10.62 3.31 19.31
CA ILE A 66 -9.17 3.11 19.10
C ILE A 66 -8.56 4.34 18.42
N LYS A 67 -9.25 4.88 17.40
CA LYS A 67 -8.79 6.05 16.66
C LYS A 67 -8.77 7.30 17.55
N GLU A 68 -9.82 7.53 18.33
CA GLU A 68 -9.92 8.67 19.23
C GLU A 68 -8.84 8.65 20.31
N GLU A 69 -8.60 7.50 20.94
CA GLU A 69 -7.61 7.40 22.00
C GLU A 69 -6.18 7.57 21.50
N LEU A 70 -5.85 7.00 20.35
CA LEU A 70 -4.56 7.25 19.70
C LEU A 70 -4.41 8.72 19.31
N THR A 71 -5.49 9.37 18.88
CA THR A 71 -5.50 10.81 18.60
C THR A 71 -5.27 11.64 19.87
N LYS A 72 -5.87 11.26 21.01
CA LYS A 72 -5.63 11.88 22.33
C LYS A 72 -4.18 11.72 22.80
N LYS A 73 -3.50 10.64 22.40
CA LYS A 73 -2.07 10.41 22.63
C LYS A 73 -1.16 11.11 21.59
N ASN A 74 -1.69 12.07 20.83
CA ASN A 74 -0.99 12.87 19.80
C ASN A 74 -0.49 12.07 18.58
N TYR A 75 -1.18 10.98 18.19
CA TYR A 75 -0.90 10.29 16.92
C TYR A 75 -1.89 10.71 15.84
N ARG A 76 -1.40 10.91 14.60
CA ARG A 76 -2.27 11.10 13.44
C ARG A 76 -2.66 9.75 12.84
N VAL A 77 -3.89 9.34 13.09
CA VAL A 77 -4.45 8.07 12.58
C VAL A 77 -5.18 8.31 11.26
N ASP A 78 -4.73 7.65 10.19
CA ASP A 78 -5.38 7.64 8.89
C ASP A 78 -6.57 6.65 8.89
N LYS A 79 -6.29 5.40 9.27
CA LYS A 79 -7.26 4.31 9.20
C LYS A 79 -7.03 3.25 10.27
N VAL A 80 -8.12 2.73 10.83
CA VAL A 80 -8.13 1.55 11.70
C VAL A 80 -8.94 0.46 11.02
N HIS A 81 -8.48 -0.79 11.10
CA HIS A 81 -9.16 -1.94 10.49
C HIS A 81 -9.00 -3.19 11.36
N GLN A 82 -10.11 -3.77 11.79
CA GLN A 82 -10.11 -5.06 12.48
C GLN A 82 -9.95 -6.22 11.50
N PHE A 83 -9.00 -7.12 11.77
CA PHE A 83 -8.78 -8.28 10.91
C PHE A 83 -9.96 -9.27 10.95
N LYS A 84 -10.04 -10.07 9.88
CA LYS A 84 -11.05 -11.10 9.70
C LYS A 84 -10.36 -12.42 9.35
N LYS A 85 -10.91 -13.54 9.83
CA LYS A 85 -10.51 -14.88 9.37
C LYS A 85 -10.70 -14.97 7.85
N PHE A 86 -9.69 -15.46 7.15
CA PHE A 86 -9.68 -15.46 5.68
C PHE A 86 -10.86 -16.24 5.08
N ARG A 87 -11.14 -17.44 5.60
CA ARG A 87 -12.21 -18.35 5.12
C ARG A 87 -13.59 -17.93 5.61
N THR A 88 -13.77 -17.78 6.93
CA THR A 88 -15.10 -17.57 7.53
C THR A 88 -15.54 -16.10 7.58
N LYS A 89 -14.64 -15.16 7.27
CA LYS A 89 -14.86 -13.70 7.37
C LYS A 89 -15.25 -13.19 8.75
N GLN A 90 -15.19 -14.03 9.78
CA GLN A 90 -15.42 -13.66 11.18
C GLN A 90 -14.34 -12.69 11.66
N LEU A 91 -14.74 -11.73 12.50
CA LEU A 91 -13.82 -10.78 13.14
C LEU A 91 -12.83 -11.52 14.05
N ILE A 92 -11.65 -10.93 14.22
CA ILE A 92 -10.66 -11.37 15.21
C ILE A 92 -10.19 -10.18 16.05
N PRO A 93 -9.78 -10.40 17.31
CA PRO A 93 -9.29 -9.36 18.23
C PRO A 93 -7.87 -8.88 17.85
N VAL A 94 -7.69 -8.50 16.59
CA VAL A 94 -6.43 -8.01 16.03
C VAL A 94 -6.75 -6.83 15.13
N PHE A 95 -6.17 -5.68 15.44
CA PHE A 95 -6.47 -4.42 14.77
C PHE A 95 -5.23 -3.93 14.03
N GLN A 96 -5.40 -3.46 12.80
CA GLN A 96 -4.35 -2.78 12.06
C GLN A 96 -4.63 -1.27 12.07
N VAL A 97 -3.63 -0.50 12.47
CA VAL A 97 -3.68 0.96 12.50
C VAL A 97 -2.69 1.53 11.49
N HIS A 98 -3.14 2.49 10.70
CA HIS A 98 -2.34 3.22 9.72
C HIS A 98 -2.07 4.61 10.30
N LEU A 99 -0.82 4.87 10.63
CA LEU A 99 -0.36 6.11 11.27
C LEU A 99 0.37 6.96 10.24
N LEU A 100 0.00 8.24 10.17
CA LEU A 100 0.75 9.22 9.37
C LEU A 100 2.03 9.62 10.11
N PRO A 101 3.06 10.12 9.39
CA PRO A 101 4.29 10.59 10.01
C PRO A 101 4.04 11.66 11.09
N THR A 102 4.54 11.39 12.30
CA THR A 102 4.55 12.30 13.46
C THR A 102 5.88 12.17 14.19
N GLU A 103 6.25 13.16 15.01
CA GLU A 103 7.53 13.17 15.74
C GLU A 103 7.64 12.01 16.74
N ASN A 104 6.52 11.68 17.40
CA ASN A 104 6.39 10.62 18.40
C ASN A 104 6.16 9.22 17.80
N LEU A 105 6.16 9.05 16.47
CA LEU A 105 5.75 7.79 15.83
C LEU A 105 6.57 6.57 16.28
N LYS A 106 7.85 6.77 16.64
CA LYS A 106 8.72 5.70 17.15
C LYS A 106 8.29 5.18 18.53
N GLU A 107 7.58 6.00 19.30
CA GLU A 107 7.15 5.68 20.66
C GLU A 107 5.87 4.85 20.69
N ILE A 108 5.20 4.66 19.55
CA ILE A 108 3.99 3.84 19.46
C ILE A 108 4.21 2.43 20.02
N TYR A 109 5.38 1.84 19.80
CA TYR A 109 5.72 0.49 20.26
C TYR A 109 5.93 0.38 21.77
N LYS A 110 5.99 1.52 22.48
CA LYS A 110 6.09 1.56 23.96
C LYS A 110 4.72 1.59 24.62
N ILE A 111 3.63 1.76 23.86
CA ILE A 111 2.28 1.76 24.41
C ILE A 111 1.90 0.33 24.76
N ASP A 112 1.59 0.12 26.04
CA ASP A 112 1.16 -1.14 26.63
C ASP A 112 -0.33 -1.14 27.02
N THR A 113 -0.98 0.03 26.97
CA THR A 113 -2.36 0.21 27.42
C THR A 113 -3.16 1.08 26.45
N LEU A 114 -4.33 0.58 26.09
CA LEU A 114 -5.31 1.26 25.24
C LEU A 114 -6.72 0.80 25.62
N LEU A 115 -7.66 1.72 25.73
CA LEU A 115 -9.05 1.51 26.13
C LEU A 115 -9.16 0.79 27.48
N HIS A 116 -8.24 1.10 28.39
CA HIS A 116 -8.07 0.43 29.70
C HIS A 116 -7.77 -1.07 29.62
N MET A 117 -7.38 -1.57 28.43
CA MET A 117 -6.92 -2.94 28.21
C MET A 117 -5.39 -2.96 28.06
N ILE A 118 -4.79 -4.07 28.46
CA ILE A 118 -3.36 -4.33 28.23
C ILE A 118 -3.20 -4.81 26.79
N ILE A 119 -2.35 -4.15 26.03
CA ILE A 119 -2.14 -4.39 24.60
C ILE A 119 -0.68 -4.66 24.27
N THR A 120 -0.46 -5.18 23.08
CA THR A 120 0.88 -5.29 22.48
C THR A 120 0.82 -4.76 21.06
N ILE A 121 1.76 -3.87 20.72
CA ILE A 121 1.84 -3.24 19.40
C ILE A 121 3.06 -3.79 18.65
N GLU A 122 2.82 -4.35 17.47
CA GLU A 122 3.86 -4.88 16.59
C GLU A 122 3.89 -4.16 15.24
N PRO A 123 5.06 -4.04 14.59
CA PRO A 123 5.13 -3.52 13.23
C PRO A 123 4.42 -4.48 12.27
N TYR A 124 3.56 -3.94 11.39
CA TYR A 124 2.91 -4.77 10.38
C TYR A 124 3.92 -5.24 9.32
N ARG A 125 4.20 -6.54 9.30
CA ARG A 125 5.07 -7.17 8.31
C ARG A 125 4.22 -7.88 7.24
N ARG A 126 4.43 -7.51 5.98
CA ARG A 126 3.91 -8.28 4.85
C ARG A 126 4.77 -9.51 4.65
N LYS A 127 4.15 -10.70 4.57
CA LYS A 127 4.85 -11.98 4.35
C LYS A 127 5.27 -12.18 2.90
N SER A 128 4.56 -11.58 1.93
CA SER A 128 4.86 -11.68 0.51
C SER A 128 5.03 -10.31 -0.12
N ILE A 129 5.85 -10.26 -1.17
CA ILE A 129 5.96 -9.10 -2.05
C ILE A 129 4.68 -9.08 -2.90
N GLY A 130 4.02 -7.93 -2.93
CA GLY A 130 2.81 -7.76 -3.73
C GLY A 130 3.15 -7.82 -5.23
N GLN A 131 2.35 -8.57 -5.97
CA GLN A 131 2.37 -8.60 -7.43
C GLN A 131 1.33 -7.61 -7.98
N CYS A 132 1.72 -6.87 -9.01
CA CYS A 132 0.84 -5.97 -9.72
C CYS A 132 -0.07 -6.78 -10.66
N TYR A 133 -1.38 -6.80 -10.40
CA TYR A 133 -2.34 -7.50 -11.27
C TYR A 133 -2.50 -6.89 -12.67
N HIS A 134 -1.95 -5.69 -12.90
CA HIS A 134 -1.96 -5.06 -14.22
C HIS A 134 -0.86 -5.64 -15.11
N CYS A 135 0.40 -5.63 -14.67
CA CYS A 135 1.56 -5.97 -15.50
C CYS A 135 2.35 -7.20 -15.01
N GLN A 136 1.89 -7.86 -13.95
CA GLN A 136 2.52 -9.01 -13.28
C GLN A 136 3.88 -8.76 -12.62
N ALA A 137 4.44 -7.55 -12.72
CA ALA A 137 5.65 -7.17 -12.01
C ALA A 137 5.44 -7.08 -10.49
N VAL A 138 6.54 -7.17 -9.75
CA VAL A 138 6.55 -7.09 -8.28
C VAL A 138 6.91 -5.68 -7.81
N SER A 139 6.74 -5.41 -6.51
CA SER A 139 7.21 -4.21 -5.78
C SER A 139 6.32 -2.94 -5.82
N TYR A 140 5.38 -2.83 -6.75
CA TYR A 140 4.39 -1.74 -6.80
C TYR A 140 2.96 -2.24 -6.96
N VAL A 141 2.00 -1.32 -6.85
CA VAL A 141 0.57 -1.62 -6.86
C VAL A 141 -0.06 -1.28 -8.21
N ALA A 142 -1.08 -2.05 -8.61
CA ALA A 142 -1.76 -1.90 -9.90
C ALA A 142 -2.38 -0.52 -10.12
N SER A 143 -2.87 0.15 -9.06
CA SER A 143 -3.44 1.50 -9.16
C SER A 143 -2.46 2.57 -9.64
N LYS A 144 -1.16 2.28 -9.54
CA LYS A 144 -0.07 3.17 -9.94
C LYS A 144 0.63 2.69 -11.21
N CYS A 145 0.14 1.64 -11.85
CA CYS A 145 0.75 1.03 -13.02
C CYS A 145 0.10 1.57 -14.30
N LYS A 146 0.94 2.00 -15.24
CA LYS A 146 0.57 2.38 -16.62
C LYS A 146 1.35 1.56 -17.66
N MET A 147 1.93 0.45 -17.24
CA MET A 147 2.59 -0.50 -18.15
C MET A 147 1.57 -1.33 -18.92
N THR A 148 1.98 -1.99 -19.99
CA THR A 148 1.09 -2.89 -20.74
C THR A 148 0.49 -3.97 -19.83
N ILE A 149 -0.81 -4.21 -20.01
CA ILE A 149 -1.53 -5.21 -19.23
C ILE A 149 -1.05 -6.63 -19.59
N LYS A 150 -0.90 -7.49 -18.58
CA LYS A 150 -0.50 -8.89 -18.73
C LYS A 150 -1.39 -9.77 -17.86
N CYS A 151 -2.02 -10.75 -18.49
CA CYS A 151 -2.90 -11.69 -17.81
C CYS A 151 -2.11 -12.65 -16.89
N VAL A 152 -2.59 -12.86 -15.65
CA VAL A 152 -2.00 -13.82 -14.69
C VAL A 152 -2.04 -15.25 -15.24
N PHE A 153 -3.08 -15.59 -16.01
CA PHE A 153 -3.36 -16.97 -16.42
C PHE A 153 -2.63 -17.35 -17.71
N CYS A 154 -2.67 -16.49 -18.73
CA CYS A 154 -2.17 -16.81 -20.07
C CYS A 154 -1.05 -15.89 -20.57
N ALA A 155 -0.63 -14.91 -19.77
CA ALA A 155 0.38 -13.89 -20.13
C ALA A 155 0.03 -12.97 -21.32
N GLU A 156 -1.17 -13.07 -21.90
CA GLU A 156 -1.62 -12.20 -22.99
C GLU A 156 -2.03 -10.79 -22.52
N HIS A 157 -2.16 -9.88 -23.47
CA HIS A 157 -2.46 -8.45 -23.27
C HIS A 157 -3.95 -8.18 -23.01
N HIS A 158 -4.48 -8.73 -21.92
CA HIS A 158 -5.85 -8.45 -21.47
C HIS A 158 -5.98 -8.52 -19.94
N ASP A 159 -7.10 -8.01 -19.42
CA ASP A 159 -7.41 -8.07 -17.99
C ASP A 159 -7.70 -9.50 -17.56
N SER A 160 -7.05 -9.94 -16.48
CA SER A 160 -7.22 -11.30 -15.94
C SER A 160 -8.69 -11.62 -15.59
N ARG A 161 -9.53 -10.61 -15.37
CA ARG A 161 -10.98 -10.77 -15.11
C ARG A 161 -11.75 -11.25 -16.35
N THR A 162 -11.31 -10.88 -17.54
CA THR A 162 -11.93 -11.24 -18.83
C THR A 162 -11.21 -12.39 -19.54
N CYS A 163 -10.27 -13.04 -18.86
CA CYS A 163 -9.47 -14.10 -19.45
C CYS A 163 -10.32 -15.35 -19.76
N PRO A 164 -10.29 -15.87 -21.00
CA PRO A 164 -11.02 -17.08 -21.37
C PRO A 164 -10.48 -18.34 -20.67
N GLN A 165 -9.21 -18.33 -20.23
CA GLN A 165 -8.55 -19.47 -19.60
C GLN A 165 -8.75 -19.54 -18.07
N LYS A 166 -9.51 -18.62 -17.48
CA LYS A 166 -9.67 -18.51 -16.01
C LYS A 166 -10.29 -19.74 -15.34
N ASN A 167 -11.15 -20.48 -16.06
CA ASN A 167 -11.87 -21.65 -15.55
C ASN A 167 -11.38 -22.97 -16.16
N ILE A 168 -10.28 -22.95 -16.91
CA ILE A 168 -9.65 -24.18 -17.36
C ILE A 168 -8.93 -24.72 -16.12
N GLU A 169 -9.35 -25.89 -15.63
CA GLU A 169 -8.66 -26.55 -14.53
C GLU A 169 -7.18 -26.65 -14.90
N ASN A 170 -6.33 -26.13 -14.01
CA ASN A 170 -4.90 -26.27 -14.16
C ASN A 170 -4.60 -27.78 -14.12
N PRO A 171 -4.01 -28.38 -15.18
CA PRO A 171 -3.77 -29.82 -15.23
C PRO A 171 -2.62 -30.29 -14.30
N PHE A 172 -2.33 -29.53 -13.25
CA PHE A 172 -1.28 -29.78 -12.25
C PHE A 172 -1.83 -29.59 -10.83
#